data_AF-A0A442HYF4-F1
#
_entry.id   AF-A0A442HYF4-F1
#
_cell.length_a   1.000
_cell.length_b   1.000
_cell.length_c   1.000
_cell.angle_alpha   90.00
_cell.angle_beta   90.00
_cell.angle_gamma   90.00
#
_symmetry.space_group_name_H-M   'P 1'
#
loop_
_entity.id
_entity.type
_entity.pdbx_description
1 polymer ?
#
loop_
_entity_poly.entity_id
_entity_poly.type
_entity_poly.pdbx_seq_one_letter_code
_entity_poly.pdbx_strand_id
1 'polypeptide(L)'
;MATKSEFRVPTLAEADTEYAAIESRMADLMSQHSQTHREAEEIRADILARPAPRMRSGVAELLGGTVDTALLQRPTQLKEKRGRVADLEEAIEILRRNLADRRGHASAAVCSAVRKEYGKRVAAICTALDAVDAARRDAELLLDDRKRDFPRTFCH
;
A
#
# COMPACT_ATOMS: atom_id res chain seq x y z
N MET A 1 28.46 -8.72 -19.42
CA MET A 1 27.92 -9.46 -18.26
C MET A 1 26.64 -8.78 -17.84
N ALA A 2 25.48 -9.34 -18.18
CA ALA A 2 24.19 -8.76 -17.81
C ALA A 2 24.01 -8.93 -16.29
N THR A 3 23.85 -7.82 -15.57
CA THR A 3 23.52 -7.82 -14.15
C THR A 3 22.18 -8.52 -13.98
N LYS A 4 22.20 -9.76 -13.46
CA LYS A 4 21.00 -10.53 -13.12
C LYS A 4 20.20 -9.66 -12.16
N SER A 5 19.06 -9.11 -12.60
CA SER A 5 18.21 -8.28 -11.75
C SER A 5 17.84 -9.08 -10.50
N GLU A 6 18.26 -8.61 -9.34
CA GLU A 6 18.02 -9.27 -8.07
C GLU A 6 16.51 -9.33 -7.81
N PHE A 7 15.96 -10.53 -7.59
CA PHE A 7 14.55 -10.67 -7.29
C PHE A 7 14.24 -9.92 -5.99
N ARG A 8 13.35 -8.95 -6.07
CA ARG A 8 12.81 -8.21 -4.93
C ARG A 8 11.43 -8.76 -4.58
N VAL A 9 11.18 -8.97 -3.29
CA VAL A 9 9.86 -9.36 -2.80
C VAL A 9 8.87 -8.22 -3.11
N PRO A 10 7.75 -8.50 -3.81
CA PRO A 10 6.76 -7.48 -4.12
C PRO A 10 6.06 -6.99 -2.85
N THR A 11 5.68 -5.72 -2.85
CA THR A 11 4.82 -5.17 -1.79
C THR A 11 3.39 -5.73 -1.90
N LEU A 12 2.57 -5.53 -0.86
CA LEU A 12 1.16 -5.99 -0.89
C LEU A 12 0.36 -5.31 -2.00
N ALA A 13 0.58 -4.02 -2.22
CA ALA A 13 -0.04 -3.25 -3.29
C ALA A 13 0.42 -3.70 -4.69
N GLU A 14 1.67 -4.11 -4.84
CA GLU A 14 2.19 -4.67 -6.10
C GLU A 14 1.64 -6.08 -6.38
N ALA A 15 1.37 -6.86 -5.33
CA ALA A 15 0.87 -8.23 -5.45
C ALA A 15 -0.65 -8.33 -5.61
N ASP A 16 -1.41 -7.33 -5.16
CA ASP A 16 -2.87 -7.28 -5.26
C ASP A 16 -3.36 -5.88 -5.65
N THR A 17 -3.88 -5.76 -6.87
CA THR A 17 -4.36 -4.50 -7.44
C THR A 17 -5.59 -3.95 -6.73
N GLU A 18 -6.43 -4.81 -6.13
CA GLU A 18 -7.59 -4.37 -5.35
C GLU A 18 -7.14 -3.79 -4.01
N TYR A 19 -6.14 -4.41 -3.38
CA TYR A 19 -5.53 -3.88 -2.16
C TYR A 19 -4.91 -2.49 -2.42
N ALA A 20 -4.17 -2.33 -3.52
CA ALA A 20 -3.64 -1.02 -3.94
C ALA A 20 -4.74 0.03 -4.21
N ALA A 21 -5.84 -0.39 -4.84
CA ALA A 21 -6.97 0.50 -5.12
C ALA A 21 -7.66 0.99 -3.83
N ILE A 22 -7.78 0.13 -2.82
CA ILE A 22 -8.32 0.50 -1.50
C ILE A 22 -7.38 1.49 -0.79
N GLU A 23 -6.07 1.23 -0.81
CA GLU A 23 -5.07 2.15 -0.24
C GLU A 23 -5.13 3.54 -0.89
N SER A 24 -5.19 3.59 -2.23
CA SER A 24 -5.30 4.85 -2.97
C SER A 24 -6.57 5.62 -2.58
N ARG A 25 -7.74 4.95 -2.57
CA ARG A 25 -9.00 5.60 -2.20
C ARG A 25 -8.98 6.10 -0.75
N MET A 26 -8.37 5.35 0.16
CA MET A 26 -8.25 5.76 1.56
C MET A 26 -7.40 7.03 1.69
N ALA A 27 -6.28 7.12 0.96
CA ALA A 27 -5.45 8.32 0.93
C ALA A 27 -6.23 9.54 0.40
N ASP A 28 -7.01 9.35 -0.67
CA ASP A 28 -7.86 10.41 -1.23
C ASP A 28 -8.92 10.89 -0.23
N LEU A 29 -9.62 9.96 0.44
CA LEU A 29 -10.63 10.31 1.44
C LEU A 29 -10.03 10.99 2.67
N MET A 30 -8.84 10.57 3.13
CA MET A 30 -8.14 11.23 4.23
C MET A 30 -7.72 12.66 3.87
N SER A 31 -7.28 12.88 2.62
CA SER A 31 -6.99 14.22 2.11
C SER A 31 -8.24 15.10 2.14
N GLN A 32 -9.36 14.60 1.59
CA GLN A 32 -10.65 15.29 1.58
C GLN A 32 -11.19 15.57 2.98
N HIS A 33 -11.04 14.62 3.92
CA HIS A 33 -11.41 14.78 5.32
C HIS A 33 -10.62 15.92 5.96
N SER A 34 -9.29 15.91 5.80
CA SER A 34 -8.42 16.96 6.37
C SER A 34 -8.76 18.35 5.83
N GLN A 35 -9.14 18.45 4.56
CA GLN A 35 -9.52 19.71 3.93
C GLN A 35 -10.90 20.17 4.43
N THR A 36 -11.90 19.29 4.37
CA THR A 36 -13.28 19.62 4.79
C THR A 36 -13.35 19.97 6.27
N HIS A 37 -12.56 19.29 7.11
CA HIS A 37 -12.44 19.58 8.53
C HIS A 37 -11.82 20.96 8.77
N ARG A 38 -10.75 21.33 8.04
CA ARG A 38 -10.15 22.67 8.12
C ARG A 38 -11.16 23.75 7.72
N GLU A 39 -11.85 23.58 6.59
CA GLU A 39 -12.89 24.51 6.14
C GLU A 39 -14.02 24.66 7.19
N ALA A 40 -14.43 23.57 7.83
CA ALA A 40 -15.45 23.62 8.88
C ALA A 40 -14.99 24.42 10.11
N GLU A 41 -13.75 24.23 10.56
CA GLU A 41 -13.20 24.96 11.69
C GLU A 41 -12.93 26.43 11.37
N GLU A 42 -12.58 26.76 10.12
CA GLU A 42 -12.48 28.15 9.65
C GLU A 42 -13.84 28.86 9.69
N ILE A 43 -14.90 28.22 9.15
CA ILE A 43 -16.27 28.77 9.21
C ILE A 43 -16.71 28.93 10.66
N ARG A 44 -16.39 27.96 11.53
CA ARG A 44 -16.71 28.03 12.96
C ARG A 44 -16.01 29.21 13.63
N ALA A 45 -14.72 29.39 13.39
CA ALA A 45 -13.94 30.49 13.93
C ALA A 45 -14.48 31.85 13.46
N ASP A 46 -14.88 31.96 12.19
CA ASP A 46 -15.46 33.16 11.61
C ASP A 46 -16.85 33.49 12.18
N ILE A 47 -17.71 32.48 12.42
CA ILE A 47 -18.99 32.66 13.13
C ILE A 47 -18.76 33.20 14.55
N LEU A 48 -17.74 32.70 15.26
CA LEU A 48 -17.42 33.15 16.62
C LEU A 48 -16.85 34.58 16.63
N ALA A 49 -16.01 34.92 15.65
CA ALA A 49 -15.42 36.25 15.52
C ALA A 49 -16.44 37.30 15.05
N ARG A 50 -17.41 36.90 14.23
CA ARG A 50 -18.44 37.76 13.63
C ARG A 50 -19.82 37.14 13.86
N PRO A 51 -20.36 37.26 15.09
CA PRO A 51 -21.68 36.73 15.39
C PRO A 51 -22.74 37.41 14.53
N ALA A 52 -23.74 36.63 14.11
CA ALA A 52 -24.81 37.13 13.25
C ALA A 52 -25.54 38.33 13.88
N PRO A 53 -26.02 39.28 13.06
CA PRO A 53 -26.74 40.45 13.57
C PRO A 53 -27.96 40.02 14.40
N ARG A 54 -28.19 40.69 15.53
CA ARG A 54 -29.34 40.42 16.43
C ARG A 54 -30.70 40.71 15.78
N MET A 55 -30.72 41.36 14.62
CA MET A 55 -31.93 41.82 13.93
C MET A 55 -32.16 41.01 12.66
N ARG A 56 -33.42 40.65 12.41
CA ARG A 56 -33.84 40.02 11.16
C ARG A 56 -33.58 40.95 9.98
N SER A 57 -33.14 40.41 8.85
CA SER A 57 -32.81 41.19 7.63
C SER A 57 -33.93 42.14 7.21
N GLY A 58 -35.19 41.68 7.19
CA GLY A 58 -36.32 42.54 6.85
C GLY A 58 -36.59 43.68 7.85
N VAL A 59 -36.22 43.52 9.13
CA VAL A 59 -36.35 44.59 10.13
C VAL A 59 -35.21 45.61 9.98
N ALA A 60 -34.01 45.14 9.65
CA ALA A 60 -32.88 46.02 9.38
C ALA A 60 -33.09 46.85 8.10
N GLU A 61 -33.66 46.25 7.04
CA GLU A 61 -34.05 46.96 5.82
C GLU A 61 -35.10 48.05 6.11
N LEU A 62 -36.10 47.73 6.92
CA LEU A 62 -37.12 48.72 7.35
C LEU A 62 -36.52 49.89 8.16
N LEU A 63 -35.35 49.70 8.77
CA LEU A 63 -34.62 50.72 9.52
C LEU A 63 -33.49 51.37 8.72
N GLY A 64 -33.39 51.09 7.40
CA GLY A 64 -32.38 51.64 6.51
C GLY A 64 -30.99 51.04 6.68
N GLY A 65 -30.85 49.94 7.42
CA GLY A 65 -29.61 49.21 7.61
C GLY A 65 -29.43 48.08 6.60
N THR A 66 -28.18 47.82 6.19
CA THR A 66 -27.82 46.68 5.35
C THR A 66 -27.39 45.49 6.22
N VAL A 67 -27.95 44.31 6.00
CA VAL A 67 -27.52 43.06 6.66
C VAL A 67 -26.70 42.23 5.71
N ASP A 68 -25.53 41.79 6.17
CA ASP A 68 -24.72 40.83 5.43
C ASP A 68 -25.40 39.46 5.46
N THR A 69 -26.02 39.09 4.34
CA THR A 69 -26.72 37.82 4.15
C THR A 69 -25.77 36.63 4.15
N ALA A 70 -24.48 36.84 3.90
CA ALA A 70 -23.48 35.79 4.02
C ALA A 70 -23.34 35.31 5.47
N LEU A 71 -23.48 36.21 6.46
CA LEU A 71 -23.45 35.83 7.89
C LEU A 71 -24.60 34.88 8.27
N LEU A 72 -25.73 34.97 7.57
CA LEU A 72 -26.92 34.14 7.83
C LEU A 72 -26.79 32.72 7.26
N GLN A 73 -25.99 32.54 6.20
CA GLN A 73 -25.81 31.24 5.54
C GLN A 73 -24.70 30.37 6.20
N ARG A 74 -23.77 30.99 6.92
CA ARG A 74 -22.64 30.31 7.57
C ARG A 74 -23.03 29.15 8.51
N PRO A 75 -24.07 29.24 9.37
CA PRO A 75 -24.47 28.12 10.22
C PRO A 75 -24.93 26.90 9.41
N THR A 76 -25.63 27.12 8.30
CA THR A 76 -26.07 26.06 7.39
C THR A 76 -24.87 25.42 6.70
N GLN A 77 -23.94 26.23 6.17
CA GLN A 77 -22.70 25.73 5.57
C GLN A 77 -21.85 24.93 6.56
N LEU A 78 -21.74 25.40 7.81
CA LEU A 78 -21.04 24.66 8.87
C LEU A 78 -21.70 23.30 9.14
N LYS A 79 -23.03 23.23 9.18
CA LYS A 79 -23.77 21.98 9.37
C LYS A 79 -23.50 21.00 8.22
N GLU A 80 -23.54 21.47 6.98
CA GLU A 80 -23.24 20.66 5.79
C GLU A 80 -21.81 20.13 5.81
N LYS A 81 -20.82 20.98 6.10
CA LYS A 81 -19.41 20.58 6.19
C LYS A 81 -19.18 19.55 7.30
N ARG A 82 -19.82 19.72 8.46
CA ARG A 82 -19.77 18.73 9.56
C ARG A 82 -20.44 17.41 9.19
N GLY A 83 -21.58 17.44 8.49
CA GLY A 83 -22.20 16.23 7.95
C GLY A 83 -21.25 15.49 7.03
N ARG A 84 -20.63 16.21 6.09
CA ARG A 84 -19.64 15.64 5.17
C ARG A 84 -18.40 15.08 5.88
N VAL A 85 -17.94 15.72 6.97
CA VAL A 85 -16.84 15.17 7.79
C VAL A 85 -17.23 13.83 8.40
N ALA A 86 -18.43 13.71 8.96
CA ALA A 86 -18.93 12.46 9.51
C ALA A 86 -19.06 11.36 8.43
N ASP A 87 -19.60 11.70 7.26
CA ASP A 87 -19.71 10.76 6.13
C ASP A 87 -18.32 10.27 5.67
N LEU A 88 -17.33 11.17 5.63
CA LEU A 88 -15.95 10.83 5.27
C LEU A 88 -15.29 9.93 6.32
N GLU A 89 -15.54 10.17 7.61
CA GLU A 89 -15.04 9.31 8.70
C GLU A 89 -15.62 7.90 8.60
N GLU A 90 -16.93 7.78 8.38
CA GLU A 90 -17.58 6.49 8.20
C GLU A 90 -17.04 5.75 6.97
N ALA A 91 -16.89 6.45 5.84
CA ALA A 91 -16.32 5.88 4.63
C ALA A 91 -14.87 5.39 4.83
N ILE A 92 -14.04 6.15 5.54
CA ILE A 92 -12.66 5.76 5.89
C ILE A 92 -12.66 4.50 6.76
N GLU A 93 -13.53 4.42 7.76
CA GLU A 93 -13.64 3.24 8.63
C GLU A 93 -14.07 1.98 7.86
N ILE A 94 -15.01 2.12 6.91
CA ILE A 94 -15.39 1.01 6.02
C ILE A 94 -14.19 0.56 5.19
N LEU A 95 -13.44 1.49 4.59
CA LEU A 95 -12.25 1.13 3.81
C LEU A 95 -11.16 0.48 4.68
N ARG A 96 -10.98 0.91 5.93
CA ARG A 96 -10.04 0.28 6.87
C ARG A 96 -10.39 -1.18 7.14
N ARG A 97 -11.67 -1.48 7.35
CA ARG A 97 -12.14 -2.86 7.51
C ARG A 97 -11.91 -3.68 6.25
N ASN A 98 -12.30 -3.15 5.09
CA ASN A 98 -12.08 -3.83 3.82
C ASN A 98 -10.59 -4.09 3.53
N LEU A 99 -9.71 -3.16 3.89
CA LEU A 99 -8.26 -3.31 3.77
C LEU A 99 -7.74 -4.42 4.69
N ALA A 100 -8.22 -4.47 5.93
CA ALA A 100 -7.87 -5.53 6.87
C ALA A 100 -8.29 -6.92 6.35
N ASP A 101 -9.51 -7.03 5.81
CA ASP A 101 -10.02 -8.26 5.23
C ASP A 101 -9.20 -8.68 3.99
N ARG A 102 -8.86 -7.73 3.13
CA ARG A 102 -8.09 -8.00 1.90
C ARG A 102 -6.61 -8.28 2.15
N ARG A 103 -6.05 -7.83 3.28
CA ARG A 103 -4.64 -8.03 3.62
C ARG A 103 -4.22 -9.50 3.60
N GLY A 104 -5.11 -10.41 4.00
CA GLY A 104 -4.85 -11.85 3.94
C GLY A 104 -4.62 -12.35 2.52
N HIS A 105 -5.47 -11.92 1.57
CA HIS A 105 -5.35 -12.24 0.16
C HIS A 105 -4.08 -11.67 -0.47
N ALA A 106 -3.79 -10.39 -0.22
CA ALA A 106 -2.57 -9.74 -0.70
C ALA A 106 -1.30 -10.45 -0.16
N SER A 107 -1.30 -10.84 1.11
CA SER A 107 -0.19 -11.56 1.73
C SER A 107 0.00 -12.95 1.10
N ALA A 108 -1.09 -13.66 0.81
CA ALA A 108 -1.03 -14.94 0.12
C ALA A 108 -0.47 -14.80 -1.31
N ALA A 109 -0.82 -13.73 -2.02
CA ALA A 109 -0.29 -13.42 -3.34
C ALA A 109 1.23 -13.18 -3.31
N VAL A 110 1.73 -12.38 -2.36
CA VAL A 110 3.18 -12.19 -2.14
C VAL A 110 3.87 -13.52 -1.86
N CYS A 111 3.34 -14.32 -0.92
CA CYS A 111 3.90 -15.63 -0.58
C CYS A 111 3.96 -16.56 -1.79
N SER A 112 2.94 -16.56 -2.65
CA SER A 112 2.91 -17.34 -3.89
C SER A 112 4.02 -16.90 -4.86
N ALA A 113 4.21 -15.59 -5.04
CA ALA A 113 5.28 -15.04 -5.88
C ALA A 113 6.68 -15.43 -5.37
N VAL A 114 6.92 -15.30 -4.06
CA VAL A 114 8.20 -15.67 -3.43
C VAL A 114 8.44 -17.17 -3.51
N ARG A 115 7.43 -18.01 -3.26
CA ARG A 115 7.55 -19.47 -3.36
C ARG A 115 7.97 -19.92 -4.75
N LYS A 116 7.42 -19.32 -5.80
CA LYS A 116 7.79 -19.61 -7.20
C LYS A 116 9.26 -19.31 -7.46
N GLU A 117 9.75 -18.16 -7.03
CA GLU A 117 11.16 -17.80 -7.22
C GLU A 117 12.10 -18.69 -6.39
N TYR A 118 11.74 -18.95 -5.13
CA TYR A 118 12.49 -19.87 -4.28
C TYR A 118 12.60 -21.26 -4.92
N GLY A 119 11.49 -21.80 -5.45
CA GLY A 119 11.49 -23.08 -6.17
C GLY A 119 12.44 -23.09 -7.37
N LYS A 120 12.51 -22.01 -8.16
CA LYS A 120 13.47 -21.90 -9.27
C LYS A 120 14.92 -21.92 -8.78
N ARG A 121 15.22 -21.22 -7.69
CA ARG A 121 16.57 -21.16 -7.11
C ARG A 121 16.99 -22.52 -6.57
N VAL A 122 16.10 -23.20 -5.86
CA VAL A 122 16.35 -24.56 -5.35
C VAL A 122 16.55 -25.54 -6.51
N ALA A 123 15.71 -25.49 -7.54
CA ALA A 123 15.87 -26.34 -8.72
C ALA A 123 17.25 -26.13 -9.39
N ALA A 124 17.68 -24.88 -9.54
CA ALA A 124 19.01 -24.57 -10.09
C ALA A 124 20.16 -25.13 -9.22
N ILE A 125 20.01 -25.11 -7.89
CA ILE A 125 20.98 -25.73 -6.97
C ILE A 125 21.00 -27.25 -7.16
N CYS A 126 19.85 -27.90 -7.22
CA CYS A 126 19.77 -29.35 -7.45
C CYS A 126 20.46 -29.73 -8.76
N THR A 127 20.16 -29.03 -9.86
CA THR A 127 20.83 -29.27 -11.16
C THR A 127 22.34 -29.09 -11.08
N ALA A 128 22.83 -28.09 -10.33
CA ALA A 128 24.26 -27.89 -10.13
C ALA A 128 24.89 -29.03 -9.31
N LEU A 129 24.21 -29.52 -8.27
CA LEU A 129 24.67 -30.64 -7.46
C LEU A 129 24.71 -31.95 -8.27
N ASP A 130 23.71 -32.20 -9.10
CA ASP A 130 23.69 -33.35 -10.01
C ASP A 130 24.87 -33.32 -10.99
N ALA A 131 25.19 -32.13 -11.52
CA ALA A 131 26.35 -31.96 -12.40
C ALA A 131 27.68 -32.19 -11.68
N VAL A 132 27.81 -31.75 -10.41
CA VAL A 132 28.99 -32.02 -9.59
C VAL A 132 29.14 -33.51 -9.30
N ASP A 133 28.05 -34.21 -8.97
CA ASP A 133 28.08 -35.64 -8.72
C ASP A 133 28.45 -36.44 -9.98
N ALA A 134 27.94 -36.04 -11.15
CA ALA A 134 28.35 -36.62 -12.43
C ALA A 134 29.86 -36.43 -12.68
N ALA A 135 30.36 -35.19 -12.53
CA ALA A 135 31.79 -34.91 -12.70
C ALA A 135 32.68 -35.68 -11.71
N ARG A 136 32.20 -35.91 -10.48
CA ARG A 136 32.89 -36.73 -9.48
C ARG A 136 32.99 -38.19 -9.91
N ARG A 137 31.89 -38.79 -10.39
CA ARG A 137 31.90 -40.17 -10.89
C ARG A 137 32.85 -40.32 -12.08
N ASP A 138 32.85 -39.37 -13.00
CA ASP A 138 33.77 -39.37 -14.14
C ASP A 138 35.23 -39.32 -13.67
N ALA A 139 35.54 -38.51 -12.65
CA ALA A 139 36.87 -38.45 -12.07
C ALA A 139 37.28 -39.74 -11.35
N GLU A 140 36.34 -40.40 -10.64
CA GLU A 140 36.57 -41.70 -10.00
C GLU A 140 36.88 -42.80 -11.04
N LEU A 141 36.14 -42.83 -12.16
CA LEU A 141 36.39 -43.74 -13.27
C LEU A 141 37.79 -43.56 -13.86
N LEU A 142 38.20 -42.32 -14.13
CA LEU A 142 39.55 -42.02 -14.64
C LEU A 142 40.66 -42.45 -13.67
N LEU A 143 40.42 -42.32 -12.35
CA LEU A 143 41.38 -42.77 -11.35
C LEU A 143 41.48 -44.30 -11.29
N ASP A 144 40.38 -45.01 -11.48
CA ASP A 144 40.36 -46.47 -11.50
C ASP A 144 41.00 -47.04 -12.77
N ASP A 145 40.73 -46.44 -13.94
CA ASP A 145 41.42 -46.77 -15.19
C ASP A 145 42.94 -46.57 -15.04
N ARG A 146 43.36 -45.44 -14.46
CA ARG A 146 44.78 -45.19 -14.17
C ARG A 146 45.39 -46.26 -13.27
N LYS A 147 44.69 -46.69 -12.21
CA LYS A 147 45.19 -47.74 -11.30
C LYS A 147 45.30 -49.09 -12.00
N ARG A 148 44.38 -49.39 -12.91
CA ARG A 148 44.37 -50.63 -13.70
C ARG A 148 45.53 -50.68 -14.68
N ASP A 149 45.77 -49.60 -15.41
CA ASP A 149 46.78 -49.55 -16.48
C ASP A 149 48.20 -49.31 -15.94
N PHE A 150 48.33 -48.74 -14.74
CA PHE A 150 49.61 -48.54 -14.06
C PHE A 150 49.57 -49.14 -12.64
N PRO A 151 49.52 -50.48 -12.50
CA PRO A 151 49.52 -51.15 -11.21
C PRO A 151 50.91 -51.02 -10.58
N ARG A 152 51.14 -49.92 -9.84
CA ARG A 152 52.33 -49.63 -9.01
C ARG A 152 53.60 -50.38 -9.47
N THR A 153 54.18 -49.96 -10.59
CA THR A 153 55.54 -50.33 -10.97
C THR A 153 56.55 -49.58 -10.10
N PHE A 154 56.55 -49.80 -8.79
CA PHE A 154 57.61 -49.46 -7.85
C PHE A 154 57.39 -50.25 -6.56
N CYS A 155 57.74 -51.53 -6.58
CA CYS A 155 58.36 -52.20 -5.44
C CYS A 155 59.72 -52.70 -5.94
N HIS A 156 60.75 -52.33 -5.17
CA HIS A 156 62.17 -52.59 -5.38
C HIS A 156 62.52 -54.04 -5.73
#